data_AF-A0A3D2L8S3-F1
#
_entry.id   AF-A0A3D2L8S3-F1
#
_cell.length_a   1.000
_cell.length_b   1.000
_cell.length_c   1.000
_cell.angle_alpha   90.00
_cell.angle_beta   90.00
_cell.angle_gamma   90.00
#
_symmetry.space_group_name_H-M   'P 1'
#
loop_
_entity.id
_entity.type
_entity.pdbx_description
1 polymer ?
#
loop_
_entity_poly.entity_id
_entity_poly.type
_entity_poly.pdbx_seq_one_letter_code
_entity_poly.pdbx_strand_id
1 'polypeptide(L)'
;IGAGPIIIGQACEFDYSGVQAIKALKSEGYRVILVNSNPATIMTDPELADATYIEPILPEVVEKIIEAEKPDALLPTMGGQTALNCALDLHYAGILEKHGVELIGAKAEAIEMAEDRKLFREAMDRLGL
;
A
#
# COMPACT_ATOMS: atom_id res chain seq x y z
N ILE A 1 -0.88 -0.50 -2.90
CA ILE A 1 -1.98 -1.33 -2.32
C ILE A 1 -3.19 -0.42 -2.05
N GLY A 2 -4.41 -0.84 -2.43
CA GLY A 2 -5.65 -0.11 -2.16
C GLY A 2 -6.17 -0.29 -0.72
N ALA A 3 -7.30 0.35 -0.40
CA ALA A 3 -7.85 0.34 0.98
C ALA A 3 -8.78 -0.83 1.29
N GLY A 4 -9.32 -1.51 0.28
CA GLY A 4 -10.35 -2.53 0.47
C GLY A 4 -11.74 -1.90 0.64
N PRO A 5 -12.70 -2.62 1.26
CA PRO A 5 -14.07 -2.14 1.39
C PRO A 5 -14.18 -0.89 2.26
N ILE A 6 -15.17 -0.06 1.96
CA ILE A 6 -15.48 1.15 2.75
C ILE A 6 -15.98 0.74 4.14
N ILE A 7 -15.34 1.27 5.18
CA ILE A 7 -15.74 1.12 6.58
C ILE A 7 -15.74 2.48 7.30
N ILE A 8 -16.39 2.55 8.47
CA ILE A 8 -16.34 3.77 9.30
C ILE A 8 -14.88 4.05 9.67
N GLY A 9 -14.39 5.25 9.33
CA GLY A 9 -13.00 5.67 9.56
C GLY A 9 -12.03 5.37 8.41
N GLN A 10 -12.46 4.66 7.36
CA GLN A 10 -11.67 4.42 6.15
C GLN A 10 -12.62 4.33 4.94
N ALA A 11 -12.83 5.45 4.25
CA ALA A 11 -13.86 5.58 3.22
C ALA A 11 -13.30 6.04 1.86
N CYS A 12 -14.09 6.83 1.11
CA CYS A 12 -13.84 7.16 -0.28
C CYS A 12 -12.55 7.98 -0.51
N GLU A 13 -11.97 8.58 0.53
CA GLU A 13 -10.73 9.34 0.47
C GLU A 13 -9.56 8.51 -0.08
N PHE A 14 -9.58 7.19 0.12
CA PHE A 14 -8.54 6.30 -0.38
C PHE A 14 -8.75 5.86 -1.84
N ASP A 15 -10.00 5.85 -2.33
CA ASP A 15 -10.23 5.73 -3.77
C ASP A 15 -9.69 6.96 -4.50
N TYR A 16 -10.02 8.16 -4.01
CA TYR A 16 -9.50 9.40 -4.57
C TYR A 16 -7.95 9.43 -4.56
N SER A 17 -7.33 9.13 -3.41
CA SER A 17 -5.88 9.14 -3.26
C SER A 17 -5.21 8.07 -4.14
N GLY A 18 -5.81 6.87 -4.23
CA GLY A 18 -5.36 5.79 -5.10
C GLY A 18 -5.38 6.19 -6.58
N VAL A 19 -6.46 6.83 -7.05
CA VAL A 19 -6.54 7.33 -8.43
C VAL A 19 -5.44 8.36 -8.72
N GLN A 20 -5.18 9.29 -7.81
CA GLN A 20 -4.12 10.29 -7.99
C GLN A 20 -2.74 9.64 -8.06
N ALA A 21 -2.46 8.66 -7.20
CA ALA A 21 -1.20 7.92 -7.21
C ALA A 21 -0.99 7.18 -8.53
N ILE A 22 -2.00 6.48 -9.04
CA ILE A 22 -1.92 5.78 -10.34
C ILE A 22 -1.64 6.77 -11.46
N LYS A 23 -2.35 7.90 -11.51
CA LYS A 23 -2.14 8.93 -12.53
C LYS A 23 -0.72 9.50 -12.51
N ALA A 24 -0.21 9.82 -11.33
CA ALA A 24 1.14 10.37 -11.15
C ALA A 24 2.22 9.36 -11.57
N LEU A 25 2.08 8.09 -11.17
CA LEU A 25 3.05 7.05 -11.56
C LEU A 25 3.03 6.80 -13.07
N LYS A 26 1.84 6.76 -13.69
CA LYS A 26 1.74 6.58 -15.15
C LYS A 26 2.25 7.78 -15.94
N SER A 27 2.10 9.02 -15.45
CA SER A 27 2.65 10.19 -16.13
C SER A 27 4.19 10.18 -16.17
N GLU A 28 4.82 9.55 -15.19
CA GLU A 28 6.27 9.34 -15.13
C GLU A 28 6.72 8.06 -15.88
N GLY A 29 5.80 7.34 -16.53
CA GLY A 29 6.10 6.17 -17.35
C GLY A 29 6.28 4.86 -16.57
N TYR A 30 5.85 4.79 -15.31
CA TYR A 30 5.87 3.55 -14.55
C TYR A 30 4.75 2.61 -14.97
N ARG A 31 5.05 1.31 -14.94
CA ARG A 31 4.03 0.25 -14.96
C ARG A 31 3.37 0.17 -13.59
N VAL A 32 2.05 0.30 -13.52
CA VAL A 32 1.29 0.32 -12.27
C VAL A 32 0.48 -0.97 -12.12
N ILE A 33 0.74 -1.69 -11.03
CA ILE A 33 -0.04 -2.85 -10.60
C ILE A 33 -0.84 -2.44 -9.36
N LEU A 34 -2.16 -2.59 -9.42
CA LEU A 34 -3.06 -2.30 -8.32
C LEU A 34 -3.72 -3.56 -7.79
N VAL A 35 -3.79 -3.68 -6.46
CA VAL A 35 -4.69 -4.61 -5.78
C VAL A 35 -5.66 -3.84 -4.88
N ASN A 36 -6.97 -4.08 -5.02
CA ASN A 36 -8.01 -3.55 -4.16
C ASN A 36 -9.24 -4.45 -4.19
N SER A 37 -9.71 -4.93 -3.03
CA SER A 37 -10.86 -5.83 -2.95
C SER A 37 -12.22 -5.16 -3.16
N ASN A 38 -12.28 -3.82 -3.19
CA ASN A 38 -13.52 -3.09 -3.40
C ASN A 38 -13.79 -2.84 -4.89
N PRO A 39 -14.80 -3.49 -5.50
CA PRO A 39 -15.12 -3.30 -6.91
C PRO A 39 -15.81 -1.96 -7.21
N ALA A 40 -16.32 -1.26 -6.19
CA ALA A 40 -17.03 0.00 -6.34
C ALA A 40 -16.08 1.21 -6.20
N THR A 41 -14.92 1.15 -6.87
CA THR A 41 -13.90 2.21 -6.83
C THR A 41 -13.45 2.58 -8.22
N ILE A 42 -13.17 3.87 -8.44
CA ILE A 42 -12.63 4.34 -9.72
C ILE A 42 -11.21 3.79 -9.92
N MET A 43 -10.40 3.70 -8.86
CA MET A 43 -9.04 3.16 -8.97
C MET A 43 -8.98 1.74 -9.56
N THR A 44 -10.04 0.94 -9.42
CA THR A 44 -10.14 -0.41 -10.00
C THR A 44 -10.66 -0.45 -11.45
N ASP A 45 -10.90 0.70 -12.08
CA ASP A 45 -11.30 0.72 -13.49
C ASP A 45 -10.17 0.11 -14.36
N PRO A 46 -10.50 -0.76 -15.34
CA PRO A 46 -9.49 -1.46 -16.14
C PRO A 46 -8.54 -0.56 -16.92
N GLU A 47 -8.93 0.69 -17.18
CA GLU A 47 -8.13 1.65 -17.97
C GLU A 47 -7.13 2.44 -17.10
N LEU A 48 -7.27 2.38 -15.78
CA LEU A 48 -6.48 3.20 -14.87
C LEU A 48 -5.09 2.63 -14.61
N ALA A 49 -4.97 1.40 -14.14
CA ALA A 49 -3.70 0.72 -13.92
C ALA A 49 -3.36 -0.23 -15.10
N ASP A 50 -2.10 -0.67 -15.21
CA ASP A 50 -1.69 -1.61 -16.26
C ASP A 50 -2.07 -3.05 -15.90
N ALA A 51 -2.14 -3.35 -14.61
CA ALA A 51 -2.71 -4.58 -14.08
C ALA A 51 -3.56 -4.25 -12.84
N THR A 52 -4.83 -4.67 -12.84
CA THR A 52 -5.76 -4.44 -11.74
C THR A 52 -6.27 -5.77 -11.19
N TYR A 53 -6.05 -5.98 -9.89
CA TYR A 53 -6.49 -7.15 -9.14
C TYR A 53 -7.59 -6.76 -8.16
N ILE A 54 -8.80 -7.28 -8.41
CA ILE A 54 -9.92 -7.18 -7.47
C ILE A 54 -9.91 -8.42 -6.58
N GLU A 55 -8.94 -8.45 -5.66
CA GLU A 55 -8.61 -9.59 -4.81
C GLU A 55 -8.50 -9.16 -3.34
N PRO A 56 -8.65 -10.07 -2.36
CA PRO A 56 -8.46 -9.77 -0.95
C PRO A 56 -7.08 -9.19 -0.66
N ILE A 57 -7.01 -8.15 0.19
CA ILE A 57 -5.75 -7.53 0.60
C ILE A 57 -5.21 -8.31 1.81
N LEU A 58 -4.70 -9.51 1.53
CA LEU A 58 -4.06 -10.39 2.51
C LEU A 58 -2.61 -10.66 2.05
N PRO A 59 -1.63 -10.77 2.97
CA PRO A 59 -0.23 -10.97 2.61
C PRO A 59 -0.01 -12.13 1.63
N GLU A 60 -0.66 -13.28 1.83
CA GLU A 60 -0.54 -14.45 0.96
C GLU A 60 -1.15 -14.27 -0.44
N VAL A 61 -2.13 -13.37 -0.57
CA VAL A 61 -2.72 -13.03 -1.87
C VAL A 61 -1.82 -12.02 -2.58
N VAL A 62 -1.34 -11.01 -1.85
CA VAL A 62 -0.43 -10.01 -2.40
C VAL A 62 0.91 -10.63 -2.78
N GLU A 63 1.42 -11.62 -2.05
CA GLU A 63 2.61 -12.39 -2.42
C GLU A 63 2.42 -13.08 -3.78
N LYS A 64 1.27 -13.72 -4.02
CA LYS A 64 0.99 -14.34 -5.34
C LYS A 64 0.98 -13.31 -6.48
N ILE A 65 0.47 -12.11 -6.21
CA ILE A 65 0.50 -11.01 -7.18
C ILE A 65 1.94 -10.57 -7.42
N ILE A 66 2.76 -10.42 -6.37
CA ILE A 66 4.18 -10.12 -6.46
C ILE A 66 4.92 -11.21 -7.26
N GLU A 67 4.61 -12.49 -7.05
CA GLU A 67 5.21 -13.62 -7.78
C GLU A 67 4.89 -13.58 -9.28
N ALA A 68 3.64 -13.26 -9.61
CA ALA A 68 3.17 -13.18 -11.00
C ALA A 68 3.72 -11.94 -11.72
N GLU A 69 3.70 -10.79 -11.04
CA GLU A 69 3.93 -9.48 -11.66
C GLU A 69 5.35 -8.95 -11.47
N LYS A 70 6.09 -9.47 -10.49
CA LYS A 70 7.46 -9.11 -10.15
C LYS A 70 7.69 -7.59 -10.10
N PRO A 71 6.91 -6.84 -9.30
CA PRO A 71 7.09 -5.39 -9.19
C PRO A 71 8.43 -5.04 -8.57
N ASP A 72 9.06 -3.96 -9.02
CA ASP A 72 10.31 -3.47 -8.42
C ASP A 72 10.07 -2.82 -7.04
N ALA A 73 8.89 -2.23 -6.84
CA ALA A 73 8.56 -1.48 -5.64
C ALA A 73 7.10 -1.61 -5.22
N LEU A 74 6.84 -1.37 -3.93
CA LEU A 74 5.52 -1.42 -3.30
C LEU A 74 5.22 -0.08 -2.61
N LEU A 75 4.10 0.54 -2.97
CA LEU A 75 3.60 1.78 -2.37
C LEU A 75 2.42 1.49 -1.42
N PRO A 76 2.62 1.61 -0.08
CA PRO A 76 1.60 1.25 0.92
C PRO A 76 0.81 2.46 1.44
N THR A 77 1.21 3.69 1.11
CA THR A 77 0.72 4.92 1.77
C THR A 77 -0.60 5.47 1.22
N MET A 78 -1.21 4.81 0.24
CA MET A 78 -2.40 5.29 -0.47
C MET A 78 -3.68 4.51 -0.13
N GLY A 79 -3.57 3.46 0.70
CA GLY A 79 -4.68 2.55 1.01
C GLY A 79 -5.02 2.47 2.50
N GLY A 80 -4.76 3.55 3.25
CA GLY A 80 -5.08 3.63 4.67
C GLY A 80 -4.40 2.55 5.52
N GLN A 81 -5.03 2.18 6.63
CA GLN A 81 -4.45 1.23 7.58
C GLN A 81 -4.32 -0.18 6.96
N THR A 82 -5.28 -0.57 6.12
CA THR A 82 -5.25 -1.86 5.41
C THR A 82 -3.95 -2.04 4.63
N ALA A 83 -3.56 -1.01 3.86
CA ALA A 83 -2.35 -1.08 3.05
C ALA A 83 -1.07 -1.04 3.89
N LEU A 84 -1.03 -0.21 4.94
CA LEU A 84 0.12 -0.14 5.85
C LEU A 84 0.35 -1.46 6.59
N ASN A 85 -0.71 -2.04 7.18
CA ASN A 85 -0.63 -3.31 7.89
C ASN A 85 -0.17 -4.43 6.95
N CYS A 86 -0.81 -4.55 5.78
CA CYS A 86 -0.44 -5.58 4.80
C CYS A 86 1.02 -5.45 4.34
N ALA A 87 1.51 -4.22 4.13
CA ALA A 87 2.90 -3.99 3.74
C ALA A 87 3.90 -4.33 4.85
N LEU A 88 3.58 -4.00 6.11
CA LEU A 88 4.39 -4.41 7.26
C LEU A 88 4.40 -5.93 7.44
N ASP A 89 3.25 -6.59 7.31
CA ASP A 89 3.17 -8.06 7.38
C ASP A 89 4.02 -8.73 6.29
N LEU A 90 3.97 -8.23 5.05
CA LEU A 90 4.83 -8.69 3.94
C LEU A 90 6.31 -8.45 4.23
N HIS A 91 6.65 -7.30 4.83
CA HIS A 91 8.02 -6.96 5.19
C HIS A 91 8.55 -7.88 6.30
N TYR A 92 7.82 -8.05 7.39
CA TYR A 92 8.22 -8.89 8.52
C TYR A 92 8.23 -10.39 8.18
N ALA A 93 7.40 -10.82 7.24
CA ALA A 93 7.46 -12.18 6.70
C ALA A 93 8.68 -12.41 5.77
N GLY A 94 9.47 -11.37 5.47
CA GLY A 94 10.61 -11.45 4.56
C GLY A 94 10.22 -11.61 3.09
N ILE A 95 8.94 -11.44 2.75
CA ILE A 95 8.42 -11.64 1.38
C ILE A 95 8.96 -10.55 0.46
N LEU A 96 8.98 -9.30 0.91
CA LEU A 96 9.52 -8.19 0.10
C LEU A 96 10.99 -8.41 -0.24
N GLU A 97 11.80 -8.85 0.73
CA GLU A 97 13.22 -9.17 0.52
C GLU A 97 13.39 -10.38 -0.40
N LYS A 98 12.63 -11.47 -0.17
CA LYS A 98 12.63 -12.68 -1.00
C LYS A 98 12.37 -12.38 -2.48
N HIS A 99 11.49 -11.42 -2.78
CA HIS A 99 11.12 -11.05 -4.14
C HIS A 99 11.87 -9.81 -4.68
N GLY A 100 12.75 -9.19 -3.89
CA GLY A 100 13.49 -8.00 -4.28
C GLY A 100 12.61 -6.77 -4.48
N VAL A 101 11.50 -6.67 -3.75
CA VAL A 101 10.53 -5.56 -3.85
C VAL A 101 10.90 -4.47 -2.84
N GLU A 102 11.15 -3.25 -3.31
CA GLU A 102 11.46 -2.10 -2.46
C GLU A 102 10.19 -1.47 -1.87
N LEU A 103 10.15 -1.22 -0.56
CA LEU A 103 9.07 -0.46 0.05
C LEU A 103 9.31 1.05 -0.13
N ILE A 104 8.46 1.72 -0.91
CA ILE A 104 8.58 3.14 -1.25
C ILE A 104 7.49 4.00 -0.60
N GLY A 105 7.70 5.30 -0.54
CA GLY A 105 6.79 6.27 0.09
C GLY A 105 6.99 6.36 1.61
N ALA A 106 7.01 5.22 2.31
CA ALA A 106 7.37 5.15 3.72
C ALA A 106 8.14 3.86 4.02
N LYS A 107 9.27 3.98 4.73
CA LYS A 107 10.04 2.82 5.19
C LYS A 107 9.32 2.11 6.32
N ALA A 108 9.55 0.80 6.47
CA ALA A 108 8.89 -0.01 7.48
C ALA A 108 9.11 0.56 8.90
N GLU A 109 10.35 0.97 9.21
CA GLU A 109 10.69 1.57 10.52
C GLU A 109 9.99 2.91 10.75
N ALA A 110 9.77 3.68 9.69
CA ALA A 110 9.07 4.96 9.77
C ALA A 110 7.56 4.77 10.01
N ILE A 111 6.96 3.75 9.38
CA ILE A 111 5.57 3.38 9.61
C ILE A 111 5.42 2.88 11.06
N GLU A 112 6.27 1.96 11.49
CA GLU A 112 6.23 1.40 12.86
C GLU A 112 6.39 2.48 13.93
N MET A 113 7.35 3.40 13.76
CA MET A 113 7.56 4.50 14.69
C MET A 113 6.34 5.44 14.81
N ALA A 114 5.57 5.61 13.74
CA ALA A 114 4.38 6.46 13.74
C ALA A 114 3.15 5.74 14.32
N GLU A 115 3.02 4.44 14.05
CA GLU A 115 1.85 3.63 14.45
C GLU A 115 1.95 3.13 15.91
N ASP A 116 3.16 2.82 16.40
CA ASP A 116 3.37 2.45 17.79
C ASP A 116 3.35 3.70 18.67
N ARG A 117 2.34 3.80 19.53
CA ARG A 117 2.14 4.95 20.44
C ARG A 117 3.33 5.21 21.36
N LYS A 118 4.06 4.18 21.78
CA LYS A 118 5.23 4.32 22.64
C LYS A 118 6.40 4.86 21.82
N LEU A 119 6.69 4.27 20.66
CA LEU A 119 7.76 4.75 19.77
C LEU A 119 7.49 6.19 19.30
N PHE A 120 6.23 6.51 18.99
CA PHE A 120 5.82 7.85 18.62
C PHE A 120 6.06 8.85 19.76
N ARG A 121 5.67 8.50 20.99
CA ARG A 121 5.91 9.34 22.16
C ARG A 121 7.41 9.55 22.41
N GLU A 122 8.20 8.49 22.34
CA GLU A 122 9.66 8.58 22.44
C GLU A 122 10.27 9.43 21.32
N ALA A 123 9.67 9.42 20.11
CA ALA A 123 10.06 10.32 19.03
C ALA A 123 9.72 11.79 19.34
N MET A 124 8.53 12.08 19.88
CA MET A 124 8.14 13.44 20.28
C MET A 124 9.01 13.96 21.44
N ASP A 125 9.25 13.12 22.45
CA ASP A 125 10.11 13.45 23.60
C ASP A 125 11.54 13.79 23.15
N ARG A 126 12.09 13.05 22.17
CA ARG A 126 13.40 13.34 21.57
C ARG A 126 13.44 14.69 20.82
N LEU A 127 12.31 15.11 20.26
CA LEU A 127 12.17 16.37 19.52
C LEU A 127 11.76 17.55 20.43
N GLY A 128 11.43 17.28 21.70
CA GLY A 128 10.97 18.28 22.66
C GLY A 128 9.55 18.81 22.38
N LEU A 129 8.68 17.97 21.80
CA LEU A 129 7.27 18.27 21.52
C LEU A 129 6.32 17.58 22.52
#